data_AF-A0A242NSD3-F1
#
_entry.id   AF-A0A242NSD3-F1
#
_cell.length_a   1.000
_cell.length_b   1.000
_cell.length_c   1.000
_cell.angle_alpha   90.00
_cell.angle_beta   90.00
_cell.angle_gamma   90.00
#
_symmetry.space_group_name_H-M   'P 1'
#
loop_
_entity.id
_entity.type
_entity.pdbx_description
1 polymer ?
#
loop_
_entity_poly.entity_id
_entity_poly.type
_entity_poly.pdbx_seq_one_letter_code
_entity_poly.pdbx_strand_id
1 'polypeptide(L)'
;MSENNGIYQLIIKNLKMIEQTNSILDEIQETIFNRIDNYILDWANQNHWLCEGKFWSTKSQIFYPENWDKALSYFSFALDDDIKNKNISWLSYLNGTEHTKFGLFWYFSYGNKYKRQEWQRELKKHYDNNRSLFEKNNAKIVYGGRNLFIPITQNINELVANYPNDMDTVLEDPINEALNCLNNIFPVIDQIYKELIN
;
A
#
# COMPACT_ATOMS: atom_id res chain seq x y z
N MET A 1 43.08 -6.03 11.76
CA MET A 1 41.98 -6.22 12.75
C MET A 1 40.78 -5.48 12.18
N SER A 2 39.71 -6.18 11.85
CA SER A 2 38.61 -5.63 11.04
C SER A 2 37.82 -4.59 11.82
N GLU A 3 37.49 -3.47 11.18
CA GLU A 3 36.70 -2.35 11.72
C GLU A 3 35.37 -2.79 12.36
N ASN A 4 34.88 -3.98 12.01
CA ASN A 4 33.64 -4.55 12.54
C ASN A 4 33.75 -5.17 13.95
N ASN A 5 34.95 -5.42 14.49
CA ASN A 5 35.06 -6.02 15.83
C ASN A 5 34.47 -5.13 16.94
N GLY A 6 34.56 -3.81 16.79
CA GLY A 6 33.93 -2.87 17.73
C GLY A 6 32.40 -2.90 17.65
N ILE A 7 31.84 -3.00 16.45
CA ILE A 7 30.38 -3.10 16.22
C ILE A 7 29.84 -4.40 16.81
N TYR A 8 30.49 -5.53 16.57
CA TYR A 8 30.05 -6.81 17.12
C TYR A 8 30.11 -6.83 18.65
N GLN A 9 31.14 -6.25 19.26
CA GLN A 9 31.21 -6.14 20.73
C GLN A 9 30.11 -5.24 21.30
N LEU A 10 29.77 -4.14 20.61
CA LEU A 10 28.65 -3.27 21.00
C LEU A 10 27.31 -3.99 20.89
N ILE A 11 27.09 -4.76 19.83
CA ILE A 11 25.89 -5.59 19.66
C ILE A 11 25.79 -6.60 20.80
N ILE A 12 26.87 -7.36 21.08
CA ILE A 12 26.90 -8.37 22.15
C ILE A 12 26.62 -7.73 23.51
N LYS A 13 27.24 -6.59 23.82
CA LYS A 13 27.03 -5.86 25.09
C LYS A 13 25.59 -5.37 25.26
N ASN A 14 24.87 -5.14 24.17
CA ASN A 14 23.52 -4.60 24.16
C ASN A 14 22.47 -5.60 23.64
N LEU A 15 22.77 -6.90 23.62
CA LEU A 15 21.89 -7.95 23.07
C LEU A 15 20.46 -7.86 23.60
N LYS A 16 20.31 -7.73 24.93
CA LYS A 16 18.99 -7.60 25.57
C LYS A 16 18.20 -6.40 25.05
N MET A 17 18.87 -5.25 24.84
CA MET A 17 18.23 -4.06 24.29
C MET A 17 17.79 -4.31 22.85
N ILE A 18 18.61 -4.96 22.03
CA ILE A 18 18.28 -5.30 20.64
C ILE A 18 17.08 -6.25 20.57
N GLU A 19 17.05 -7.29 21.41
CA GLU A 19 15.94 -8.23 21.51
C GLU A 19 14.63 -7.51 21.89
N GLN A 20 14.68 -6.59 22.85
CA GLN A 20 13.53 -5.77 23.24
C GLN A 20 13.11 -4.80 22.12
N THR A 21 14.08 -4.17 21.44
CA THR A 21 13.82 -3.25 20.33
C THR A 21 13.08 -3.93 19.19
N ASN A 22 13.39 -5.20 18.88
CA ASN A 22 12.67 -5.92 17.83
C ASN A 22 11.18 -6.08 18.17
N SER A 23 10.86 -6.49 19.40
CA SER A 23 9.47 -6.61 19.85
C SER A 23 8.74 -5.26 19.82
N ILE A 24 9.41 -4.19 20.26
CA ILE A 24 8.85 -2.83 20.24
C ILE A 24 8.61 -2.38 18.79
N LEU A 25 9.53 -2.69 17.88
CA LEU A 25 9.39 -2.33 16.48
C LEU A 25 8.20 -3.04 15.81
N ASP A 26 8.00 -4.32 16.11
CA ASP A 26 6.85 -5.09 15.61
C ASP A 26 5.53 -4.51 16.13
N GLU A 27 5.47 -4.13 17.41
CA GLU A 27 4.31 -3.47 18.03
C GLU A 27 4.00 -2.11 17.39
N ILE A 28 5.03 -1.29 17.17
CA ILE A 28 4.89 0.02 16.50
C ILE A 28 4.36 -0.16 15.08
N GLN A 29 4.95 -1.09 14.31
CA GLN A 29 4.51 -1.39 12.95
C GLN A 29 3.05 -1.85 12.94
N GLU A 30 2.72 -2.83 13.77
CA GLU A 30 1.36 -3.36 13.87
C GLU A 30 0.35 -2.26 14.23
N THR A 31 0.69 -1.41 15.20
CA THR A 31 -0.16 -0.30 15.64
C THR A 31 -0.45 0.69 14.51
N ILE A 32 0.59 1.12 13.79
CA ILE A 32 0.46 2.08 12.69
C ILE A 32 -0.36 1.48 11.54
N PHE A 33 -0.07 0.24 11.12
CA PHE A 33 -0.77 -0.38 10.00
C PHE A 33 -2.20 -0.80 10.34
N ASN A 34 -2.47 -1.22 11.58
CA ASN A 34 -3.85 -1.44 12.03
C ASN A 34 -4.66 -0.14 12.01
N ARG A 35 -4.03 1.01 12.27
CA ARG A 35 -4.71 2.29 12.19
C ARG A 35 -5.03 2.67 10.74
N ILE A 36 -4.07 2.46 9.83
CA ILE A 36 -4.29 2.63 8.38
C ILE A 36 -5.43 1.72 7.89
N ASP A 37 -5.42 0.45 8.29
CA ASP A 37 -6.47 -0.52 7.94
C ASP A 37 -7.85 -0.01 8.37
N ASN A 38 -7.98 0.57 9.56
CA ASN A 38 -9.25 1.10 10.06
C ASN A 38 -9.75 2.30 9.23
N TYR A 39 -8.87 3.22 8.84
CA TYR A 39 -9.25 4.34 7.96
C TYR A 39 -9.80 3.85 6.62
N ILE A 40 -9.16 2.84 6.03
CA ILE A 40 -9.62 2.22 4.77
C ILE A 40 -10.96 1.51 4.96
N LEU A 41 -11.13 0.79 6.07
CA LEU A 41 -12.38 0.12 6.41
C LEU A 41 -13.54 1.12 6.58
N ASP A 42 -13.33 2.20 7.34
CA ASP A 42 -14.34 3.23 7.57
C ASP A 42 -14.73 3.92 6.27
N TRP A 43 -13.74 4.26 5.43
CA TRP A 43 -14.01 4.80 4.09
C TRP A 43 -14.77 3.81 3.20
N ALA A 44 -14.39 2.52 3.19
CA ALA A 44 -15.07 1.51 2.38
C ALA A 44 -16.55 1.37 2.79
N ASN A 45 -16.81 1.33 4.10
CA ASN A 45 -18.16 1.28 4.64
C ASN A 45 -19.00 2.51 4.22
N GLN A 46 -18.42 3.70 4.27
CA GLN A 46 -19.09 4.95 3.86
C GLN A 46 -19.42 4.98 2.36
N ASN A 47 -18.63 4.29 1.53
CA ASN A 47 -18.82 4.23 0.07
C ASN A 47 -19.61 2.98 -0.38
N HIS A 48 -20.16 2.18 0.54
CA HIS A 48 -20.85 0.91 0.25
C HIS A 48 -19.95 -0.10 -0.48
N TRP A 49 -18.68 -0.17 -0.07
CA TRP A 49 -17.72 -1.16 -0.53
C TRP A 49 -17.55 -2.24 0.53
N LEU A 50 -17.19 -3.44 0.10
CA LEU A 50 -16.78 -4.51 1.00
C LEU A 50 -15.30 -4.35 1.34
N CYS A 51 -14.94 -4.60 2.60
CA CYS A 51 -13.57 -4.60 3.07
C CYS A 51 -13.33 -5.84 3.94
N GLU A 52 -12.25 -6.57 3.66
CA GLU A 52 -11.90 -7.82 4.32
C GLU A 52 -10.40 -7.90 4.60
N GLY A 53 -10.02 -8.64 5.64
CA GLY A 53 -8.61 -8.88 5.98
C GLY A 53 -7.96 -7.70 6.72
N LYS A 54 -6.65 -7.81 6.92
CA LYS A 54 -5.79 -6.81 7.57
C LYS A 54 -4.39 -6.90 7.00
N PHE A 55 -3.69 -5.77 6.85
CA PHE A 55 -2.33 -5.72 6.32
C PHE A 55 -1.38 -6.68 7.05
N TRP A 56 -1.49 -6.73 8.37
CA TRP A 56 -0.63 -7.53 9.24
C TRP A 56 -1.10 -8.96 9.49
N SER A 57 -2.20 -9.38 8.87
CA SER A 57 -2.70 -10.74 9.01
C SER A 57 -2.29 -11.64 7.83
N THR A 58 -2.55 -12.95 7.96
CA THR A 58 -2.32 -13.93 6.88
C THR A 58 -3.13 -13.63 5.61
N LYS A 59 -4.20 -12.83 5.72
CA LYS A 59 -5.00 -12.36 4.60
C LYS A 59 -4.85 -10.84 4.50
N SER A 60 -4.10 -10.37 3.50
CA SER A 60 -3.92 -8.94 3.22
C SER A 60 -5.27 -8.21 3.18
N GLN A 61 -5.29 -6.97 3.66
CA GLN A 61 -6.48 -6.15 3.57
C GLN A 61 -6.82 -5.90 2.09
N ILE A 62 -8.05 -6.24 1.72
CA ILE A 62 -8.62 -5.95 0.41
C ILE A 62 -9.93 -5.20 0.58
N PHE A 63 -10.26 -4.37 -0.40
CA PHE A 63 -11.52 -3.64 -0.45
C PHE A 63 -11.95 -3.45 -1.90
N TYR A 64 -13.26 -3.53 -2.15
CA TYR A 64 -13.81 -3.57 -3.51
C TYR A 64 -15.31 -3.23 -3.51
N PRO A 65 -15.85 -2.71 -4.63
CA PRO A 65 -17.29 -2.49 -4.79
C PRO A 65 -18.10 -3.78 -4.64
N GLU A 66 -19.28 -3.73 -4.02
CA GLU A 66 -20.15 -4.91 -3.81
C GLU A 66 -20.51 -5.67 -5.10
N ASN A 67 -20.57 -4.97 -6.24
CA ASN A 67 -20.92 -5.53 -7.54
C ASN A 67 -19.72 -6.17 -8.27
N TRP A 68 -18.51 -6.11 -7.70
CA TRP A 68 -17.33 -6.74 -8.26
C TRP A 68 -17.13 -8.15 -7.68
N ASP A 69 -16.72 -9.08 -8.55
CA ASP A 69 -16.11 -10.34 -8.10
C ASP A 69 -14.69 -10.08 -7.61
N LYS A 70 -14.47 -10.18 -6.28
CA LYS A 70 -13.15 -10.02 -5.66
C LYS A 70 -12.10 -11.02 -6.15
N ALA A 71 -12.50 -12.17 -6.72
CA ALA A 71 -11.54 -13.09 -7.33
C ALA A 71 -10.93 -12.50 -8.62
N LEU A 72 -11.65 -11.58 -9.26
CA LEU A 72 -11.24 -10.89 -10.48
C LEU A 72 -10.63 -9.53 -10.21
N SER A 73 -11.17 -8.73 -9.29
CA SER A 73 -10.61 -7.40 -9.05
C SER A 73 -10.87 -6.89 -7.64
N TYR A 74 -9.85 -6.22 -7.08
CA TYR A 74 -9.93 -5.58 -5.77
C TYR A 74 -8.85 -4.51 -5.63
N PHE A 75 -8.99 -3.66 -4.62
CA PHE A 75 -7.94 -2.79 -4.13
C PHE A 75 -7.34 -3.36 -2.85
N SER A 76 -6.08 -3.05 -2.59
CA SER A 76 -5.39 -3.44 -1.36
C SER A 76 -4.44 -2.35 -0.91
N PHE A 77 -4.20 -2.24 0.39
CA PHE A 77 -3.08 -1.45 0.90
C PHE A 77 -1.80 -2.29 0.83
N ALA A 78 -0.88 -1.91 -0.04
CA ALA A 78 0.28 -2.72 -0.38
C ALA A 78 1.48 -1.88 -0.85
N LEU A 79 2.58 -2.56 -1.15
CA LEU A 79 3.77 -1.96 -1.74
C LEU A 79 3.66 -1.80 -3.26
N ASP A 80 4.14 -0.68 -3.77
CA ASP A 80 4.46 -0.44 -5.18
C ASP A 80 5.82 -1.01 -5.50
N ASP A 81 5.79 -2.22 -6.04
CA ASP A 81 6.87 -2.99 -6.67
C ASP A 81 7.42 -4.19 -5.86
N ASP A 82 7.85 -5.20 -6.62
CA ASP A 82 8.09 -6.60 -6.22
C ASP A 82 9.34 -6.82 -5.34
N ILE A 83 10.09 -5.77 -5.00
CA ILE A 83 11.38 -5.89 -4.31
C ILE A 83 11.24 -5.46 -2.85
N LYS A 84 10.58 -6.30 -2.05
CA LYS A 84 10.70 -6.21 -0.59
C LYS A 84 12.13 -6.61 -0.19
N ASN A 85 12.92 -5.64 0.25
CA ASN A 85 14.15 -5.92 0.96
C ASN A 85 13.79 -6.37 2.38
N LYS A 86 13.99 -7.66 2.68
CA LYS A 86 13.66 -8.24 3.99
C LYS A 86 14.43 -7.61 5.15
N ASN A 87 15.52 -6.88 4.86
CA ASN A 87 16.34 -6.21 5.87
C ASN A 87 15.86 -4.79 6.18
N ILE A 88 14.81 -4.31 5.52
CA ILE A 88 14.28 -2.95 5.68
C ILE A 88 12.96 -3.00 6.45
N SER A 89 12.83 -2.11 7.43
CA SER A 89 11.61 -1.93 8.22
C SER A 89 10.45 -1.50 7.32
N TRP A 90 9.24 -1.98 7.62
CA TRP A 90 8.06 -1.54 6.88
C TRP A 90 7.82 -0.02 7.00
N LEU A 91 8.18 0.58 8.13
CA LEU A 91 8.09 2.03 8.30
C LEU A 91 8.95 2.81 7.30
N SER A 92 10.07 2.24 6.83
CA SER A 92 10.91 2.88 5.82
C SER A 92 10.19 2.99 4.46
N TYR A 93 9.35 2.02 4.11
CA TYR A 93 8.54 2.08 2.89
C TYR A 93 7.39 3.10 3.02
N LEU A 94 6.88 3.32 4.23
CA LEU A 94 5.78 4.26 4.48
C LEU A 94 6.24 5.72 4.34
N ASN A 95 7.48 5.99 4.71
CA ASN A 95 8.12 7.29 4.55
C ASN A 95 8.60 7.57 3.12
N GLY A 96 8.56 6.59 2.21
CA GLY A 96 9.05 6.73 0.85
C GLY A 96 10.56 7.01 0.74
N THR A 97 11.35 6.67 1.76
CA THR A 97 12.82 6.72 1.72
C THR A 97 13.40 5.63 0.81
N GLU A 98 12.60 4.61 0.54
CA GLU A 98 12.91 3.53 -0.38
C GLU A 98 12.30 3.78 -1.76
N HIS A 99 12.85 3.11 -2.77
CA HIS A 99 12.26 3.12 -4.12
C HIS A 99 10.84 2.57 -4.14
N THR A 100 10.57 1.54 -3.32
CA THR A 100 9.25 0.95 -3.10
C THR A 100 8.47 1.80 -2.10
N LYS A 101 7.18 2.03 -2.35
CA LYS A 101 6.32 2.87 -1.49
C LYS A 101 5.05 2.14 -1.08
N PHE A 102 4.45 2.54 0.04
CA PHE A 102 3.09 2.13 0.39
C PHE A 102 2.02 2.91 -0.35
N GLY A 103 0.86 2.30 -0.55
CA GLY A 103 -0.27 2.96 -1.19
C GLY A 103 -1.42 2.00 -1.49
N LEU A 104 -2.40 2.53 -2.24
CA LEU A 104 -3.55 1.77 -2.71
C LEU A 104 -3.20 1.12 -4.05
N PHE A 105 -3.28 -0.19 -4.08
CA PHE A 105 -2.91 -1.02 -5.21
C PHE A 105 -4.16 -1.65 -5.82
N TRP A 106 -4.42 -1.34 -7.09
CA TRP A 106 -5.50 -1.97 -7.83
C TRP A 106 -5.01 -3.27 -8.46
N TYR A 107 -5.58 -4.38 -8.00
CA TYR A 107 -5.35 -5.69 -8.57
C TYR A 107 -6.48 -6.07 -9.54
N PHE A 108 -6.08 -6.64 -10.68
CA PHE A 108 -6.99 -7.26 -11.62
C PHE A 108 -6.43 -8.62 -12.09
N SER A 109 -7.14 -9.70 -11.72
CA SER A 109 -6.95 -11.04 -12.26
C SER A 109 -7.69 -11.15 -13.59
N TYR A 110 -6.90 -11.30 -14.64
CA TYR A 110 -7.37 -11.52 -16.00
C TYR A 110 -7.78 -12.97 -16.29
N GLY A 111 -7.80 -13.85 -15.28
CA GLY A 111 -8.07 -15.28 -15.44
C GLY A 111 -7.26 -15.90 -16.58
N ASN A 112 -7.94 -16.66 -17.45
CA ASN A 112 -7.35 -17.18 -18.70
C ASN A 112 -7.53 -16.23 -19.91
N LYS A 113 -8.18 -15.06 -19.74
CA LYS A 113 -8.59 -14.16 -20.84
C LYS A 113 -7.40 -13.44 -21.47
N TYR A 114 -6.39 -13.07 -20.67
CA TYR A 114 -5.19 -12.39 -21.16
C TYR A 114 -3.92 -13.14 -20.74
N LYS A 115 -2.90 -13.11 -21.59
CA LYS A 115 -1.52 -13.30 -21.12
C LYS A 115 -1.06 -12.02 -20.43
N ARG A 116 -0.13 -12.15 -19.47
CA ARG A 116 0.43 -11.00 -18.72
C ARG A 116 0.81 -9.81 -19.60
N GLN A 117 1.45 -10.04 -20.76
CA GLN A 117 1.88 -8.97 -21.67
C GLN A 117 0.72 -8.29 -22.41
N GLU A 118 -0.37 -9.00 -22.65
CA GLU A 118 -1.58 -8.42 -23.26
C GLU A 118 -2.29 -7.53 -22.26
N TRP A 119 -2.41 -8.00 -21.01
CA TRP A 119 -2.94 -7.18 -19.93
C TRP A 119 -2.13 -5.90 -19.71
N GLN A 120 -0.80 -6.00 -19.68
CA GLN A 120 0.07 -4.81 -19.57
C GLN A 120 -0.18 -3.79 -20.69
N ARG A 121 -0.47 -4.26 -21.90
CA ARG A 121 -0.79 -3.38 -23.04
C ARG A 121 -2.17 -2.75 -22.91
N GLU A 122 -3.18 -3.52 -22.53
CA GLU A 122 -4.55 -3.00 -22.33
C GLU A 122 -4.60 -1.99 -21.19
N LEU A 123 -4.02 -2.30 -20.03
CA LEU A 123 -3.94 -1.35 -18.91
C LEU A 123 -3.21 -0.06 -19.33
N LYS A 124 -2.09 -0.18 -20.04
CA LYS A 124 -1.36 0.98 -20.56
C LYS A 124 -2.22 1.82 -21.51
N LYS A 125 -2.98 1.18 -22.39
CA LYS A 125 -3.90 1.86 -23.31
C LYS A 125 -4.99 2.62 -22.56
N HIS A 126 -5.65 2.00 -21.58
CA HIS A 126 -6.65 2.68 -20.75
C HIS A 126 -6.05 3.83 -19.94
N TYR A 127 -4.84 3.63 -19.40
CA TYR A 127 -4.10 4.68 -18.71
C TYR A 127 -3.78 5.85 -19.64
N ASP A 128 -3.20 5.60 -20.81
CA ASP A 128 -2.83 6.64 -21.77
C ASP A 128 -4.05 7.43 -22.26
N ASN A 129 -5.18 6.76 -22.49
CA ASN A 129 -6.45 7.39 -22.89
C ASN A 129 -7.02 8.31 -21.80
N ASN A 130 -6.71 8.04 -20.53
CA ASN A 130 -7.19 8.80 -19.37
C ASN A 130 -6.05 9.47 -18.60
N ARG A 131 -4.90 9.68 -19.26
CA ARG A 131 -3.64 10.04 -18.59
C ARG A 131 -3.76 11.26 -17.69
N SER A 132 -4.41 12.32 -18.18
CA SER A 132 -4.58 13.55 -17.42
C SER A 132 -5.36 13.34 -16.12
N LEU A 133 -6.36 12.44 -16.12
CA LEU A 133 -7.12 12.11 -14.93
C LEU A 133 -6.27 11.30 -13.93
N PHE A 134 -5.55 10.28 -14.41
CA PHE A 134 -4.71 9.44 -13.56
C PHE A 134 -3.54 10.24 -12.95
N GLU A 135 -2.79 10.98 -13.76
CA GLU A 135 -1.64 11.77 -13.30
C GLU A 135 -2.07 12.88 -12.32
N LYS A 136 -3.23 13.53 -12.54
CA LYS A 136 -3.78 14.52 -11.60
C LYS A 136 -4.12 13.91 -10.23
N ASN A 137 -4.48 12.63 -10.19
CA ASN A 137 -4.83 11.91 -8.97
C ASN A 137 -3.68 11.02 -8.48
N ASN A 138 -2.43 11.35 -8.86
CA ASN A 138 -1.22 10.65 -8.43
C ASN A 138 -1.23 9.13 -8.69
N ALA A 139 -2.11 8.67 -9.58
CA ALA A 139 -2.23 7.28 -9.95
C ALA A 139 -1.23 6.98 -11.05
N LYS A 140 -0.46 5.91 -10.88
CA LYS A 140 0.56 5.48 -11.84
C LYS A 140 0.48 3.99 -12.11
N ILE A 141 0.99 3.58 -13.26
CA ILE A 141 1.20 2.16 -13.52
C ILE A 141 2.46 1.71 -12.77
N VAL A 142 2.34 0.62 -12.00
CA VAL A 142 3.44 -0.02 -11.26
C VAL A 142 4.53 -0.50 -12.22
N TYR A 143 5.78 -0.60 -11.75
CA TYR A 143 6.87 -1.17 -12.53
C TYR A 143 6.49 -2.56 -13.08
N GLY A 144 6.73 -2.77 -14.37
CA GLY A 144 6.26 -3.97 -15.07
C GLY A 144 4.78 -3.93 -15.48
N GLY A 145 4.09 -2.80 -15.44
CA GLY A 145 2.90 -2.56 -16.26
C GLY A 145 1.61 -3.26 -15.86
N ARG A 146 1.57 -3.94 -14.71
CA ARG A 146 0.50 -4.90 -14.38
C ARG A 146 -0.67 -4.31 -13.60
N ASN A 147 -0.46 -3.22 -12.88
CA ASN A 147 -1.41 -2.74 -11.89
C ASN A 147 -1.34 -1.21 -11.86
N LEU A 148 -2.40 -0.61 -11.31
CA LEU A 148 -2.43 0.81 -10.98
C LEU A 148 -2.13 0.98 -9.49
N PHE A 149 -1.42 2.04 -9.15
CA PHE A 149 -1.02 2.34 -7.79
C PHE A 149 -1.19 3.82 -7.47
N ILE A 150 -1.74 4.11 -6.30
CA ILE A 150 -1.87 5.45 -5.73
C ILE A 150 -1.00 5.47 -4.46
N PRO A 151 0.12 6.22 -4.45
CA PRO A 151 1.02 6.27 -3.30
C PRO A 151 0.36 6.94 -2.10
N ILE A 152 0.66 6.42 -0.91
CA ILE A 152 0.45 7.11 0.37
C ILE A 152 1.84 7.53 0.85
N THR A 153 2.05 8.82 1.06
CA THR A 153 3.33 9.36 1.54
C THR A 153 3.13 9.97 2.91
N GLN A 154 3.77 9.38 3.91
CA GLN A 154 3.71 9.85 5.29
C GLN A 154 4.94 10.70 5.63
N ASN A 155 4.75 11.83 6.34
CA ASN A 155 5.87 12.49 7.01
C ASN A 155 6.25 11.70 8.26
N ILE A 156 7.39 10.99 8.22
CA ILE A 156 7.82 10.15 9.35
C ILE A 156 8.17 10.97 10.60
N ASN A 157 8.68 12.19 10.44
CA ASN A 157 9.08 13.01 11.58
C ASN A 157 7.86 13.45 12.36
N GLU A 158 6.76 13.77 11.65
CA GLU A 158 5.47 14.05 12.27
C GLU A 158 4.88 12.79 12.90
N LEU A 159 4.96 11.63 12.24
CA LEU A 159 4.49 10.37 12.82
C LEU A 159 5.22 10.02 14.12
N VAL A 160 6.55 10.15 14.13
CA VAL A 160 7.38 9.91 15.32
C VAL A 160 7.07 10.91 16.43
N ALA A 161 6.85 12.18 16.11
CA ALA A 161 6.55 13.21 17.10
C ALA A 161 5.18 13.02 17.78
N ASN A 162 4.22 12.40 17.09
CA ASN A 162 2.86 12.18 17.57
C ASN A 162 2.60 10.75 18.10
N TYR A 163 3.57 9.84 17.95
CA TYR A 163 3.45 8.48 18.48
C TYR A 163 3.59 8.44 20.02
N PRO A 164 2.75 7.70 20.76
CA PRO A 164 1.58 6.94 20.29
C PRO A 164 0.25 7.71 20.37
N ASN A 165 0.21 8.87 21.03
CA ASN A 165 -1.04 9.47 21.50
C ASN A 165 -1.86 10.18 20.42
N ASP A 166 -1.19 10.78 19.43
CA ASP A 166 -1.81 11.71 18.47
C ASP A 166 -1.57 11.26 17.01
N MET A 167 -1.28 9.97 16.79
CA MET A 167 -0.98 9.43 15.46
C MET A 167 -2.09 9.67 14.43
N ASP A 168 -3.34 9.80 14.87
CA ASP A 168 -4.48 10.04 13.98
C ASP A 168 -4.38 11.34 13.23
N THR A 169 -3.92 12.38 13.93
CA THR A 169 -3.79 13.73 13.38
C THR A 169 -2.81 13.78 12.20
N VAL A 170 -1.93 12.78 12.07
CA VAL A 170 -0.90 12.72 11.04
C VAL A 170 -1.07 11.58 10.05
N LEU A 171 -1.83 10.54 10.38
CA LEU A 171 -2.12 9.41 9.49
C LEU A 171 -3.37 9.66 8.63
N GLU A 172 -4.39 10.33 9.18
CA GLU A 172 -5.69 10.49 8.53
C GLU A 172 -5.59 11.20 7.17
N ASP A 173 -4.94 12.36 7.13
CA ASP A 173 -4.81 13.19 5.93
C ASP A 173 -4.18 12.48 4.73
N PRO A 174 -2.98 11.85 4.83
CA PRO A 174 -2.35 11.21 3.68
C PRO A 174 -3.12 9.98 3.18
N ILE A 175 -3.86 9.29 4.07
CA ILE A 175 -4.70 8.16 3.67
C ILE A 175 -5.95 8.67 2.97
N ASN A 176 -6.62 9.68 3.54
CA ASN A 176 -7.79 10.32 2.95
C ASN A 176 -7.47 10.95 1.59
N GLU A 177 -6.29 11.54 1.41
CA GLU A 177 -5.82 12.05 0.11
C GLU A 177 -5.78 10.92 -0.94
N ALA A 178 -5.16 9.79 -0.62
CA ALA A 178 -5.09 8.64 -1.54
C ALA A 178 -6.47 8.04 -1.84
N LEU A 179 -7.35 7.95 -0.84
CA LEU A 179 -8.72 7.47 -1.00
C LEU A 179 -9.58 8.44 -1.83
N ASN A 180 -9.37 9.75 -1.69
CA ASN A 180 -10.00 10.77 -2.55
C ASN A 180 -9.50 10.66 -4.00
N CYS A 181 -8.20 10.43 -4.20
CA CYS A 181 -7.64 10.14 -5.51
C CYS A 181 -8.30 8.89 -6.13
N LEU A 182 -8.48 7.83 -5.34
CA LEU A 182 -9.19 6.63 -5.77
C LEU A 182 -10.63 6.95 -6.19
N ASN A 183 -11.39 7.67 -5.37
CA ASN A 183 -12.76 8.07 -5.70
C ASN A 183 -12.86 8.82 -7.03
N ASN A 184 -11.91 9.71 -7.31
CA ASN A 184 -11.90 10.50 -8.54
C ASN A 184 -11.64 9.66 -9.80
N ILE A 185 -10.81 8.61 -9.70
CA ILE A 185 -10.47 7.76 -10.84
C ILE A 185 -11.34 6.51 -10.94
N PHE A 186 -12.06 6.17 -9.88
CA PHE A 186 -12.86 4.95 -9.78
C PHE A 186 -13.86 4.77 -10.94
N PRO A 187 -14.58 5.80 -11.42
CA PRO A 187 -15.49 5.62 -12.56
C PRO A 187 -14.82 5.05 -13.81
N VAL A 188 -13.56 5.44 -14.08
CA VAL A 188 -12.78 4.90 -15.20
C VAL A 188 -12.35 3.46 -14.90
N ILE A 189 -11.93 3.17 -13.67
CA ILE A 189 -11.56 1.82 -13.26
C ILE A 189 -12.76 0.86 -13.38
N ASP A 190 -13.94 1.28 -12.93
CA ASP A 190 -15.18 0.49 -13.00
C ASP A 190 -15.63 0.27 -14.45
N GLN A 191 -15.42 1.25 -15.34
CA GLN A 191 -15.64 1.04 -16.77
C GLN A 191 -14.68 -0.04 -17.32
N ILE A 192 -13.39 0.03 -16.98
CA ILE A 192 -12.41 -0.98 -17.40
C ILE A 192 -12.83 -2.36 -16.89
N TYR A 193 -13.21 -2.47 -15.61
CA TYR A 193 -13.71 -3.71 -15.02
C TYR A 193 -14.88 -4.29 -15.83
N LYS A 194 -15.92 -3.49 -16.10
CA LYS A 194 -17.10 -3.90 -16.87
C LYS A 194 -16.78 -4.32 -18.30
N GLU A 195 -15.87 -3.63 -18.98
CA GLU A 195 -15.44 -4.00 -20.34
C GLU A 195 -14.70 -5.34 -20.37
N LEU A 196 -13.96 -5.66 -19.30
CA LEU A 196 -13.11 -6.85 -19.25
C LEU A 196 -13.83 -8.11 -18.74
N ILE A 197 -14.90 -7.99 -17.96
CA ILE A 197 -15.69 -9.15 -17.50
C ILE A 197 -16.79 -9.57 -18.47
N ASN A 198 -17.23 -8.67 -19.35
CA ASN A 198 -18.13 -8.99 -20.47
C ASN A 198 -17.37 -9.59 -21.66
#